data_AF-A0A409YX73-F1
#
_entry.id   AF-A0A409YX73-F1
#
_cell.length_a   1.000
_cell.length_b   1.000
_cell.length_c   1.000
_cell.angle_alpha   90.00
_cell.angle_beta   90.00
_cell.angle_gamma   90.00
#
_symmetry.space_group_name_H-M   'P 1'
#
loop_
_entity.id
_entity.type
_entity.pdbx_description
1 polymer ?
#
loop_
_entity_poly.entity_id
_entity_poly.type
_entity_poly.pdbx_seq_one_letter_code
_entity_poly.pdbx_strand_id
1 'polypeptide(L)'
;MFGFIPTFQVAAVAILCSKHVLSAPTPTFGVVYRGSTPAFQGWEHGMLDNAVEGAARHIMFMKTTIENARKDDAESIQKIKDVFGEQFNLDEIENTANALDSGVMKISSWRATFPDSKLLAAGSKAKHAVTIGREFYNGSTTPDWLRIGTLIHEATHLLSDTTDSWEWSDDSQTTLVPVAAGQASDDALQGQWDNEYDLIKEHAGGNFHKNADTWFVFGYHLEYGTFPPHNPPFLPSTRRLQFVDIDHIDYTDPDLLTFGPSQWFALIPDLAK
;
A
#
# COMPACT_ATOMS: atom_id res chain seq x y z
N MET A 1 70.35 23.86 0.90
CA MET A 1 68.90 24.02 1.10
C MET A 1 68.22 22.75 0.63
N PHE A 2 67.86 21.86 1.55
CA PHE A 2 67.06 20.67 1.23
C PHE A 2 65.69 20.86 1.88
N GLY A 3 64.65 20.85 1.06
CA GLY A 3 63.26 21.05 1.49
C GLY A 3 62.70 19.78 2.12
N PHE A 4 62.10 19.94 3.29
CA PHE A 4 61.28 18.93 3.96
C PHE A 4 59.86 18.98 3.39
N ILE A 5 59.34 17.84 2.93
CA ILE A 5 57.92 17.67 2.60
C ILE A 5 57.28 16.91 3.78
N PRO A 6 56.25 17.45 4.44
CA PRO A 6 55.57 16.74 5.51
C PRO A 6 54.58 15.72 4.92
N THR A 7 54.71 14.48 5.35
CA THR A 7 53.79 13.39 5.03
C THR A 7 52.58 13.48 5.96
N PHE A 8 51.39 13.74 5.42
CA PHE A 8 50.14 13.64 6.18
C PHE A 8 49.73 12.17 6.29
N GLN A 9 49.76 11.62 7.52
CA GLN A 9 49.12 10.35 7.83
C GLN A 9 47.61 10.57 7.95
N VAL A 10 46.85 10.00 7.02
CA VAL A 10 45.39 9.88 7.13
C VAL A 10 45.12 8.72 8.09
N ALA A 11 44.67 9.02 9.31
CA ALA A 11 44.19 8.03 10.24
C ALA A 11 42.84 7.49 9.75
N ALA A 12 42.82 6.24 9.26
CA ALA A 12 41.60 5.51 8.98
C ALA A 12 40.93 5.13 10.31
N VAL A 13 39.87 5.85 10.67
CA VAL A 13 38.98 5.46 11.76
C VAL A 13 38.10 4.33 11.26
N ALA A 14 38.52 3.09 11.51
CA ALA A 14 37.69 1.92 11.33
C ALA A 14 36.65 1.88 12.47
N ILE A 15 35.43 2.33 12.17
CA ILE A 15 34.27 2.11 13.05
C ILE A 15 33.95 0.61 12.99
N LEU A 16 34.39 -0.11 14.03
CA LEU A 16 34.00 -1.49 14.32
C LEU A 16 32.52 -1.51 14.72
N CYS A 17 31.62 -1.50 13.74
CA CYS A 17 30.27 -1.99 13.95
C CYS A 17 30.35 -3.50 14.15
N SER A 18 30.49 -3.94 15.40
CA SER A 18 30.26 -5.33 15.79
C SER A 18 28.81 -5.67 15.47
N LYS A 19 28.57 -6.25 14.29
CA LYS A 19 27.34 -6.94 13.95
C LYS A 19 27.27 -8.17 14.84
N HIS A 20 26.73 -8.01 16.05
CA HIS A 20 26.03 -9.11 16.69
C HIS A 20 24.91 -9.50 15.73
N VAL A 21 25.15 -10.56 14.96
CA VAL A 21 24.08 -11.30 14.29
C VAL A 21 23.32 -12.01 15.40
N LEU A 22 22.51 -11.25 16.13
CA LEU A 22 21.41 -11.81 16.88
C LEU A 22 20.58 -12.55 15.83
N SER A 23 20.36 -13.86 16.04
CA SER A 23 19.43 -14.62 15.22
C SER A 23 18.12 -13.84 15.22
N ALA A 24 17.80 -13.22 14.08
CA ALA A 24 16.58 -12.45 13.95
C ALA A 24 15.42 -13.39 14.32
N PRO A 25 14.47 -12.95 15.15
CA PRO A 25 13.29 -13.76 15.44
C PRO A 25 12.67 -14.19 14.12
N THR A 26 12.43 -15.50 13.97
CA THR A 26 11.79 -16.03 12.77
C THR A 26 10.34 -15.54 12.78
N PRO A 27 9.89 -14.79 11.75
CA PRO A 27 8.51 -14.34 11.68
C PRO A 27 7.55 -15.54 11.72
N THR A 28 6.43 -15.40 12.44
CA THR A 28 5.46 -16.50 12.62
C THR A 28 4.32 -16.49 11.61
N PHE A 29 4.26 -15.49 10.72
CA PHE A 29 3.27 -15.43 9.64
C PHE A 29 3.32 -16.73 8.83
N GLY A 30 2.20 -17.46 8.86
CA GLY A 30 2.10 -18.78 8.27
C GLY A 30 0.85 -18.93 7.43
N VAL A 31 0.93 -19.82 6.44
CA VAL A 31 -0.21 -20.21 5.62
C VAL A 31 -0.55 -21.67 5.88
N VAL A 32 -1.84 -21.95 6.03
CA VAL A 32 -2.36 -23.33 6.09
C VAL A 32 -3.19 -23.62 4.85
N TYR A 33 -2.74 -24.61 4.08
CA TYR A 33 -3.41 -25.07 2.87
C TYR A 33 -4.59 -25.98 3.24
N ARG A 34 -5.82 -25.59 2.88
CA ARG A 34 -7.01 -26.44 2.99
C ARG A 34 -7.84 -26.35 1.71
N GLY A 35 -7.50 -27.17 0.73
CA GLY A 35 -8.26 -27.30 -0.51
C GLY A 35 -8.28 -28.74 -1.00
N SER A 36 -9.37 -29.11 -1.65
CA SER A 36 -9.48 -30.31 -2.47
C SER A 36 -8.94 -30.00 -3.87
N THR A 37 -8.09 -30.89 -4.40
CA THR A 37 -7.76 -31.11 -5.84
C THR A 37 -8.21 -30.07 -6.88
N PRO A 38 -7.33 -29.66 -7.81
CA PRO A 38 -6.20 -30.44 -8.32
C PRO A 38 -4.97 -30.35 -7.43
N ALA A 39 -4.13 -31.37 -7.43
CA ALA A 39 -2.81 -31.26 -6.82
C ALA A 39 -2.10 -30.02 -7.41
N PHE A 40 -1.54 -29.19 -6.54
CA PHE A 40 -0.68 -28.09 -6.98
C PHE A 40 0.35 -28.60 -7.99
N GLN A 41 0.62 -27.81 -9.02
CA GLN A 41 1.82 -28.04 -9.82
C GLN A 41 3.02 -27.52 -9.01
N GLY A 42 4.16 -28.23 -9.04
CA GLY A 42 5.30 -27.90 -8.16
C GLY A 42 5.80 -26.45 -8.26
N TRP A 43 5.67 -25.82 -9.42
CA TRP A 43 6.07 -24.42 -9.63
C TRP A 43 5.15 -23.41 -8.93
N GLU A 44 3.88 -23.76 -8.71
CA GLU A 44 2.91 -22.89 -8.04
C GLU A 44 3.12 -22.85 -6.54
N HIS A 45 3.47 -24.00 -5.95
CA HIS A 45 3.94 -24.07 -4.58
C HIS A 45 5.14 -23.14 -4.41
N GLY A 46 6.14 -23.25 -5.30
CA GLY A 46 7.31 -22.37 -5.24
C GLY A 46 6.95 -20.88 -5.27
N MET A 47 6.05 -20.44 -6.17
CA MET A 47 5.63 -19.04 -6.22
C MET A 47 4.90 -18.58 -4.96
N LEU A 48 4.02 -19.42 -4.42
CA LEU A 48 3.25 -19.07 -3.24
C LEU A 48 4.10 -19.12 -1.97
N ASP A 49 4.95 -20.13 -1.81
CA ASP A 49 5.89 -20.23 -0.71
C ASP A 49 6.87 -19.03 -0.72
N ASN A 50 7.40 -18.65 -1.89
CA ASN A 50 8.21 -17.44 -2.04
C ASN A 50 7.44 -16.17 -1.63
N ALA A 51 6.16 -16.06 -2.00
CA ALA A 51 5.34 -14.93 -1.62
C ALA A 51 5.05 -14.90 -0.11
N VAL A 52 4.84 -16.07 0.52
CA VAL A 52 4.67 -16.20 1.98
C VAL A 52 5.94 -15.80 2.72
N GLU A 53 7.11 -16.28 2.27
CA GLU A 53 8.40 -15.88 2.84
C GLU A 53 8.64 -14.38 2.71
N GLY A 54 8.32 -13.79 1.55
CA GLY A 54 8.41 -12.35 1.33
C GLY A 54 7.46 -11.56 2.24
N ALA A 55 6.22 -12.02 2.40
CA ALA A 55 5.26 -11.40 3.31
C ALA A 55 5.71 -11.46 4.76
N ALA A 56 6.22 -12.60 5.22
CA ALA A 56 6.76 -12.78 6.56
C ALA A 56 7.96 -11.82 6.81
N ARG A 57 8.82 -11.63 5.81
CA ARG A 57 9.93 -10.67 5.87
C ARG A 57 9.44 -9.22 5.95
N HIS A 58 8.47 -8.82 5.14
CA HIS A 58 7.84 -7.50 5.21
C HIS A 58 7.26 -7.24 6.60
N ILE A 59 6.51 -8.19 7.16
CA ILE A 59 5.90 -8.08 8.50
C ILE A 59 6.97 -7.92 9.59
N MET A 60 8.08 -8.66 9.51
CA MET A 60 9.22 -8.51 10.42
C MET A 60 9.82 -7.09 10.36
N PHE A 61 9.96 -6.50 9.16
CA PHE A 61 10.42 -5.11 9.04
C PHE A 61 9.43 -4.13 9.66
N MET A 62 8.12 -4.29 9.40
CA MET A 62 7.07 -3.45 10.01
C MET A 62 7.17 -3.47 11.53
N LYS A 63 7.24 -4.67 12.12
CA LYS A 63 7.37 -4.89 13.57
C LYS A 63 8.59 -4.17 14.15
N THR A 64 9.74 -4.36 13.52
CA THR A 64 11.00 -3.73 13.95
C THR A 64 10.91 -2.20 13.90
N THR A 65 10.36 -1.65 12.82
CA THR A 65 10.17 -0.19 12.68
C THR A 65 9.20 0.36 13.72
N ILE A 66 8.09 -0.32 13.98
CA ILE A 66 7.11 0.10 15.01
C ILE A 66 7.75 0.09 16.41
N GLU A 67 8.48 -0.98 16.76
CA GLU A 67 9.18 -1.10 18.04
C GLU A 67 10.25 -0.02 18.25
N ASN A 68 10.92 0.42 17.18
CA ASN A 68 11.87 1.51 17.24
C ASN A 68 11.17 2.87 17.34
N ALA A 69 10.08 3.08 16.59
CA ALA A 69 9.29 4.31 16.70
C ALA A 69 8.73 4.51 18.12
N ARG A 70 8.35 3.44 18.81
CA ARG A 70 7.96 3.46 20.24
C ARG A 70 9.06 3.91 21.20
N LYS A 71 10.32 3.85 20.76
CA LYS A 71 11.50 4.31 21.51
C LYS A 71 11.95 5.70 21.02
N ASP A 72 11.06 6.44 20.37
CA ASP A 72 11.29 7.76 19.81
C ASP A 72 12.39 7.80 18.73
N ASP A 73 12.61 6.70 18.00
CA ASP A 73 13.54 6.66 16.88
C ASP A 73 12.99 7.50 15.70
N ALA A 74 13.64 8.63 15.43
CA ALA A 74 13.19 9.60 14.43
C ALA A 74 13.12 9.02 13.01
N GLU A 75 14.04 8.13 12.64
CA GLU A 75 14.04 7.50 11.32
C GLU A 75 12.85 6.55 11.14
N SER A 76 12.56 5.74 12.16
CA SER A 76 11.41 4.83 12.15
C SER A 76 10.09 5.59 12.16
N ILE A 77 9.99 6.68 12.92
CA ILE A 77 8.82 7.58 12.90
C ILE A 77 8.65 8.17 11.49
N GLN A 78 9.72 8.61 10.84
CA GLN A 78 9.65 9.16 9.48
C GLN A 78 9.15 8.12 8.49
N LYS A 79 9.67 6.88 8.53
CA LYS A 79 9.20 5.77 7.66
C LYS A 79 7.72 5.46 7.85
N ILE A 80 7.21 5.56 9.08
CA ILE A 80 5.76 5.41 9.35
C ILE A 80 4.98 6.57 8.74
N LYS A 81 5.43 7.82 8.93
CA LYS A 81 4.79 9.01 8.34
C LYS A 81 4.78 8.97 6.81
N ASP A 82 5.86 8.51 6.20
CA ASP A 82 6.00 8.40 4.76
C ASP A 82 4.88 7.54 4.16
N VAL A 83 4.37 6.55 4.89
CA VAL A 83 3.31 5.65 4.43
C VAL A 83 1.93 6.01 5.01
N PHE A 84 1.83 6.20 6.32
CA PHE A 84 0.57 6.41 7.04
C PHE A 84 0.15 7.88 7.17
N GLY A 85 0.99 8.82 6.74
CA GLY A 85 0.75 10.26 6.87
C GLY A 85 1.13 10.82 8.25
N GLU A 86 1.02 12.13 8.41
CA GLU A 86 1.43 12.85 9.63
C GLU A 86 0.55 12.54 10.86
N GLN A 87 -0.70 12.17 10.65
CA GLN A 87 -1.69 11.95 11.71
C GLN A 87 -1.82 10.47 12.10
N PHE A 88 -0.81 9.64 11.86
CA PHE A 88 -0.87 8.19 12.06
C PHE A 88 -1.21 7.79 13.51
N ASN A 89 -1.94 6.67 13.66
CA ASN A 89 -2.27 6.08 14.95
C ASN A 89 -1.33 4.89 15.24
N LEU A 90 -0.28 5.12 16.03
CA LEU A 90 0.75 4.09 16.30
C LEU A 90 0.21 2.86 17.05
N ASP A 91 -0.79 3.05 17.92
CA ASP A 91 -1.39 1.95 18.69
C ASP A 91 -2.13 0.97 17.76
N GLU A 92 -2.97 1.48 16.87
CA GLU A 92 -3.69 0.65 15.89
C GLU A 92 -2.75 0.02 14.85
N ILE A 93 -1.69 0.74 14.48
CA ILE A 93 -0.66 0.21 13.58
C ILE A 93 0.07 -0.97 14.25
N GLU A 94 0.48 -0.82 15.51
CA GLU A 94 1.11 -1.91 16.27
C GLU A 94 0.18 -3.11 16.43
N ASN A 95 -1.10 -2.88 16.75
CA ASN A 95 -2.09 -3.95 16.89
C ASN A 95 -2.23 -4.77 15.59
N THR A 96 -2.31 -4.10 14.44
CA THR A 96 -2.43 -4.79 13.15
C THR A 96 -1.14 -5.54 12.79
N ALA A 97 0.04 -4.95 13.03
CA ALA A 97 1.31 -5.62 12.78
C ALA A 97 1.48 -6.89 13.67
N ASN A 98 1.06 -6.83 14.93
CA ASN A 98 1.04 -7.98 15.84
C ASN A 98 0.06 -9.07 15.38
N ALA A 99 -1.11 -8.68 14.86
CA ALA A 99 -2.09 -9.61 14.31
C ALA A 99 -1.55 -10.32 13.05
N LEU A 100 -0.83 -9.60 12.19
CA LEU A 100 -0.15 -10.19 11.02
C LEU A 100 0.96 -11.15 11.43
N ASP A 101 1.82 -10.76 12.37
CA ASP A 101 2.95 -11.58 12.80
C ASP A 101 2.51 -12.91 13.44
N SER A 102 1.51 -12.85 14.32
CA SER A 102 0.97 -14.03 15.02
C SER A 102 -0.12 -14.79 14.25
N GLY A 103 -0.58 -14.21 13.13
CA GLY A 103 -1.72 -14.70 12.38
C GLY A 103 -1.40 -15.88 11.48
N VAL A 104 -2.42 -16.71 11.25
CA VAL A 104 -2.36 -17.82 10.30
C VAL A 104 -3.46 -17.66 9.26
N MET A 105 -3.04 -17.41 8.02
CA MET A 105 -3.96 -17.28 6.90
C MET A 105 -4.28 -18.65 6.30
N LYS A 106 -5.56 -18.96 6.14
CA LYS A 106 -5.98 -20.21 5.47
C LYS A 106 -6.17 -19.96 3.99
N ILE A 107 -5.64 -20.83 3.14
CA ILE A 107 -5.96 -20.81 1.71
C ILE A 107 -6.98 -21.89 1.41
N SER A 108 -8.18 -21.47 1.00
CA SER A 108 -9.32 -22.36 0.72
C SER A 108 -9.32 -22.91 -0.72
N SER A 109 -8.71 -22.18 -1.64
CA SER A 109 -8.60 -22.58 -3.05
C SER A 109 -7.39 -21.91 -3.67
N TRP A 110 -6.70 -22.63 -4.55
CA TRP A 110 -5.63 -22.14 -5.40
C TRP A 110 -6.08 -22.25 -6.86
N ARG A 111 -5.76 -21.26 -7.70
CA ARG A 111 -6.20 -21.13 -9.11
C ARG A 111 -7.71 -20.92 -9.31
N ALA A 112 -8.36 -20.21 -8.41
CA ALA A 112 -9.74 -19.83 -8.62
C ALA A 112 -9.91 -19.00 -9.90
N THR A 113 -11.04 -19.21 -10.57
CA THR A 113 -11.49 -18.33 -11.63
C THR A 113 -12.46 -17.34 -11.01
N PHE A 114 -12.09 -16.07 -11.05
CA PHE A 114 -12.95 -14.97 -10.64
C PHE A 114 -13.67 -14.39 -11.87
N PRO A 115 -14.82 -13.72 -11.68
CA PRO A 115 -15.46 -12.96 -12.75
C PRO A 115 -14.54 -11.90 -13.35
N ASP A 116 -13.74 -11.22 -12.52
CA ASP A 116 -12.62 -10.41 -12.96
C ASP A 116 -11.36 -11.27 -13.08
N SER A 117 -10.87 -11.46 -14.30
CA SER A 117 -9.68 -12.25 -14.57
C SER A 117 -8.39 -11.67 -14.00
N LYS A 118 -8.38 -10.37 -13.63
CA LYS A 118 -7.20 -9.71 -13.05
C LYS A 118 -7.10 -9.87 -11.53
N LEU A 119 -8.16 -10.35 -10.88
CA LEU A 119 -8.19 -10.50 -9.44
C LEU A 119 -7.18 -11.57 -8.98
N LEU A 120 -6.22 -11.15 -8.16
CA LEU A 120 -5.13 -12.00 -7.69
C LEU A 120 -5.58 -12.90 -6.53
N ALA A 121 -6.38 -12.37 -5.63
CA ALA A 121 -6.92 -13.10 -4.49
C ALA A 121 -8.25 -12.47 -4.03
N ALA A 122 -8.96 -13.18 -3.16
CA ALA A 122 -10.10 -12.64 -2.43
C ALA A 122 -10.18 -13.27 -1.03
N GLY A 123 -10.21 -12.42 -0.02
CA GLY A 123 -10.43 -12.78 1.38
C GLY A 123 -11.91 -12.96 1.71
N SER A 124 -12.20 -13.91 2.59
CA SER A 124 -13.54 -14.10 3.16
C SER A 124 -13.46 -14.12 4.68
N LYS A 125 -13.83 -13.01 5.33
CA LYS A 125 -13.95 -12.93 6.80
C LYS A 125 -14.81 -14.07 7.35
N ALA A 126 -15.94 -14.37 6.69
CA ALA A 126 -16.87 -15.44 7.10
C ALA A 126 -16.24 -16.84 7.08
N LYS A 127 -15.40 -17.15 6.09
CA LYS A 127 -14.69 -18.44 6.01
C LYS A 127 -13.33 -18.42 6.71
N HIS A 128 -12.89 -17.24 7.14
CA HIS A 128 -11.56 -16.95 7.65
C HIS A 128 -10.47 -17.56 6.74
N ALA A 129 -10.61 -17.31 5.44
CA ALA A 129 -9.76 -17.91 4.40
C ALA A 129 -9.65 -17.02 3.16
N VAL A 130 -8.55 -17.19 2.43
CA VAL A 130 -8.27 -16.55 1.16
C VAL A 130 -8.42 -17.56 0.03
N THR A 131 -8.99 -17.08 -1.08
CA THR A 131 -9.00 -17.78 -2.34
C THR A 131 -7.98 -17.13 -3.28
N ILE A 132 -7.01 -17.88 -3.78
CA ILE A 132 -5.98 -17.38 -4.69
C ILE A 132 -6.42 -17.61 -6.13
N GLY A 133 -6.42 -16.55 -6.94
CA GLY A 133 -6.79 -16.54 -8.34
C GLY A 133 -5.72 -17.16 -9.24
N ARG A 134 -6.07 -17.41 -10.51
CA ARG A 134 -5.09 -17.86 -11.51
C ARG A 134 -4.04 -16.80 -11.83
N GLU A 135 -4.45 -15.54 -11.87
CA GLU A 135 -3.56 -14.44 -12.24
C GLU A 135 -2.41 -14.26 -11.26
N PHE A 136 -2.60 -14.57 -9.97
CA PHE A 136 -1.51 -14.62 -8.98
C PHE A 136 -0.28 -15.42 -9.47
N TYR A 137 -0.51 -16.52 -10.20
CA TYR A 137 0.54 -17.41 -10.70
C TYR A 137 1.08 -17.01 -12.07
N ASN A 138 0.60 -15.90 -12.66
CA ASN A 138 1.05 -15.44 -13.96
C ASN A 138 2.39 -14.72 -13.83
N GLY A 139 3.49 -15.44 -14.06
CA GLY A 139 4.85 -14.91 -13.96
C GLY A 139 5.19 -13.80 -14.95
N SER A 140 4.37 -13.59 -15.99
CA SER A 140 4.59 -12.54 -16.99
C SER A 140 3.92 -11.20 -16.62
N THR A 141 2.87 -11.22 -15.82
CA THR A 141 2.06 -10.03 -15.49
C THR A 141 2.05 -9.71 -14.01
N THR A 142 2.22 -10.71 -13.15
CA THR A 142 2.27 -10.53 -11.69
C THR A 142 3.71 -10.67 -11.23
N PRO A 143 4.40 -9.58 -10.84
CA PRO A 143 5.73 -9.65 -10.25
C PRO A 143 5.66 -10.17 -8.80
N ASP A 144 6.79 -10.62 -8.26
CA ASP A 144 6.83 -11.21 -6.92
C ASP A 144 6.41 -10.23 -5.82
N TRP A 145 6.77 -8.95 -5.94
CA TRP A 145 6.35 -7.94 -4.98
C TRP A 145 4.83 -7.78 -4.90
N LEU A 146 4.14 -7.95 -6.03
CA LEU A 146 2.69 -7.84 -6.09
C LEU A 146 2.04 -9.06 -5.45
N ARG A 147 2.59 -10.26 -5.67
CA ARG A 147 2.15 -11.48 -4.95
C ARG A 147 2.28 -11.32 -3.45
N ILE A 148 3.44 -10.85 -2.99
CA ILE A 148 3.72 -10.58 -1.57
C ILE A 148 2.70 -9.57 -1.03
N GLY A 149 2.50 -8.47 -1.75
CA GLY A 149 1.53 -7.44 -1.41
C GLY A 149 0.11 -7.96 -1.29
N THR A 150 -0.35 -8.73 -2.26
CA THR A 150 -1.66 -9.38 -2.23
C THR A 150 -1.84 -10.23 -0.98
N LEU A 151 -0.84 -11.04 -0.58
CA LEU A 151 -0.99 -11.85 0.64
C LEU A 151 -1.08 -10.99 1.90
N ILE A 152 -0.32 -9.90 1.99
CA ILE A 152 -0.40 -8.96 3.12
C ILE A 152 -1.76 -8.26 3.15
N HIS A 153 -2.20 -7.72 2.01
CA HIS A 153 -3.50 -7.09 1.83
C HIS A 153 -4.63 -7.99 2.36
N GLU A 154 -4.71 -9.23 1.85
CA GLU A 154 -5.76 -10.16 2.23
C GLU A 154 -5.64 -10.61 3.70
N ALA A 155 -4.42 -10.78 4.20
CA ALA A 155 -4.19 -11.09 5.59
C ALA A 155 -4.71 -9.99 6.52
N THR A 156 -4.57 -8.71 6.15
CA THR A 156 -5.10 -7.61 6.96
C THR A 156 -6.61 -7.60 7.04
N HIS A 157 -7.33 -7.97 5.97
CA HIS A 157 -8.78 -8.13 6.03
C HIS A 157 -9.20 -9.26 6.96
N LEU A 158 -8.43 -10.35 7.03
CA LEU A 158 -8.79 -11.53 7.82
C LEU A 158 -8.43 -11.40 9.30
N LEU A 159 -7.28 -10.79 9.58
CA LEU A 159 -6.64 -10.77 10.89
C LEU A 159 -6.82 -9.43 11.61
N SER A 160 -7.14 -8.38 10.85
CA SER A 160 -7.45 -7.05 11.36
C SER A 160 -8.76 -6.56 10.73
N ASP A 161 -9.06 -5.29 10.92
CA ASP A 161 -10.27 -4.66 10.41
C ASP A 161 -9.94 -3.60 9.36
N THR A 162 -9.25 -4.03 8.30
CA THR A 162 -9.01 -3.20 7.11
C THR A 162 -10.14 -3.33 6.10
N THR A 163 -10.25 -2.33 5.24
CA THR A 163 -11.21 -2.23 4.14
C THR A 163 -10.54 -1.75 2.85
N ASP A 164 -11.24 -1.95 1.75
CA ASP A 164 -10.91 -1.43 0.42
C ASP A 164 -11.74 -0.21 0.05
N SER A 165 -12.82 0.09 0.78
CA SER A 165 -13.79 1.12 0.40
C SER A 165 -13.80 2.28 1.38
N TRP A 166 -13.85 3.49 0.82
CA TRP A 166 -13.76 4.74 1.57
C TRP A 166 -14.82 5.72 1.10
N GLU A 167 -15.45 6.43 2.04
CA GLU A 167 -16.47 7.42 1.73
C GLU A 167 -16.19 8.73 2.46
N TRP A 168 -16.66 9.83 1.87
CA TRP A 168 -16.66 11.12 2.52
C TRP A 168 -17.62 11.09 3.70
N SER A 169 -17.14 11.53 4.87
CA SER A 169 -17.98 11.63 6.06
C SER A 169 -19.08 12.69 5.97
N ASP A 170 -18.92 13.66 5.07
CA ASP A 170 -19.88 14.71 4.78
C ASP A 170 -19.70 15.29 3.36
N ASP A 171 -20.66 16.12 2.94
CA ASP A 171 -20.67 16.78 1.62
C ASP A 171 -19.51 17.76 1.40
N SER A 172 -18.78 18.14 2.46
CA SER A 172 -17.62 19.03 2.33
C SER A 172 -16.39 18.33 1.77
N GLN A 173 -16.40 17.00 1.69
CA GLN A 173 -15.31 16.19 1.17
C GLN A 173 -13.96 16.50 1.83
N THR A 174 -13.97 16.68 3.15
CA THR A 174 -12.75 17.02 3.92
C THR A 174 -12.14 15.81 4.61
N THR A 175 -12.96 14.84 4.99
CA THR A 175 -12.54 13.66 5.77
C THR A 175 -13.12 12.39 5.15
N LEU A 176 -12.24 11.42 4.89
CA LEU A 176 -12.61 10.08 4.43
C LEU A 176 -12.67 9.11 5.61
N VAL A 177 -13.67 8.25 5.61
CA VAL A 177 -13.86 7.18 6.58
C VAL A 177 -13.91 5.81 5.90
N PRO A 178 -13.37 4.77 6.55
CA PRO A 178 -13.44 3.41 6.02
C PRO A 178 -14.88 2.90 6.08
N VAL A 179 -15.32 2.22 5.03
CA VAL A 179 -16.66 1.62 4.94
C VAL A 179 -16.52 0.12 4.77
N ALA A 180 -17.33 -0.66 5.51
CA ALA A 180 -17.27 -2.11 5.43
C ALA A 180 -17.76 -2.63 4.06
N ALA A 181 -17.20 -3.75 3.62
CA ALA A 181 -17.64 -4.42 2.40
C ALA A 181 -19.16 -4.68 2.42
N GLY A 182 -19.84 -4.30 1.34
CA GLY A 182 -21.30 -4.41 1.18
C GLY A 182 -22.12 -3.27 1.81
N GLN A 183 -21.47 -2.29 2.44
CA GLN A 183 -22.09 -1.03 2.89
C GLN A 183 -21.67 0.16 2.04
N ALA A 184 -20.60 0.01 1.25
CA ALA A 184 -20.14 1.03 0.33
C ALA A 184 -21.20 1.35 -0.74
N SER A 185 -21.43 2.64 -0.96
CA SER A 185 -22.17 3.18 -2.08
C SER A 185 -21.43 2.98 -3.40
N ASP A 186 -22.13 3.20 -4.52
CA ASP A 186 -21.56 3.12 -5.86
C ASP A 186 -20.47 4.20 -6.10
N ASP A 187 -20.47 5.28 -5.30
CA ASP A 187 -19.53 6.39 -5.37
C ASP A 187 -18.34 6.25 -4.41
N ALA A 188 -18.24 5.13 -3.67
CA ALA A 188 -17.16 4.89 -2.74
C ALA A 188 -15.80 4.80 -3.45
N LEU A 189 -14.79 5.47 -2.89
CA LEU A 189 -13.41 5.42 -3.35
C LEU A 189 -12.79 4.07 -3.03
N GLN A 190 -11.89 3.59 -3.89
CA GLN A 190 -11.16 2.34 -3.72
C GLN A 190 -9.77 2.63 -3.16
N GLY A 191 -9.45 1.98 -2.04
CA GLY A 191 -8.18 2.03 -1.33
C GLY A 191 -6.97 1.46 -2.09
N GLN A 192 -7.16 1.07 -3.34
CA GLN A 192 -6.15 0.43 -4.17
C GLN A 192 -4.96 1.37 -4.41
N TRP A 193 -3.76 0.81 -4.25
CA TRP A 193 -2.48 1.50 -4.41
C TRP A 193 -2.35 2.22 -5.77
N ASP A 194 -2.93 1.66 -6.83
CA ASP A 194 -2.87 2.19 -8.19
C ASP A 194 -4.07 3.08 -8.57
N ASN A 195 -4.98 3.38 -7.64
CA ASN A 195 -6.16 4.20 -7.89
C ASN A 195 -6.27 5.41 -6.93
N GLU A 196 -7.11 5.37 -5.89
CA GLU A 196 -7.36 6.53 -5.01
C GLU A 196 -6.49 6.56 -3.73
N TYR A 197 -5.44 5.75 -3.64
CA TYR A 197 -4.59 5.62 -2.45
C TYR A 197 -4.11 6.96 -1.86
N ASP A 198 -3.54 7.84 -2.70
CA ASP A 198 -2.99 9.12 -2.24
C ASP A 198 -4.07 10.09 -1.76
N LEU A 199 -5.22 10.12 -2.45
CA LEU A 199 -6.38 10.92 -2.03
C LEU A 199 -6.89 10.42 -0.67
N ILE A 200 -6.96 9.09 -0.49
CA ILE A 200 -7.36 8.49 0.77
C ILE A 200 -6.33 8.81 1.86
N LYS A 201 -5.03 8.74 1.57
CA LYS A 201 -3.97 9.11 2.53
C LYS A 201 -4.09 10.55 3.00
N GLU A 202 -4.38 11.48 2.09
CA GLU A 202 -4.53 12.90 2.39
C GLU A 202 -5.71 13.17 3.35
N HIS A 203 -6.83 12.46 3.16
CA HIS A 203 -8.10 12.78 3.83
C HIS A 203 -8.56 11.78 4.90
N ALA A 204 -7.92 10.61 5.02
CA ALA A 204 -8.28 9.61 6.04
C ALA A 204 -7.76 9.99 7.45
N GLY A 205 -6.79 10.91 7.53
CA GLY A 205 -6.13 11.30 8.78
C GLY A 205 -5.59 10.07 9.53
N GLY A 206 -5.88 9.96 10.82
CA GLY A 206 -5.45 8.83 11.64
C GLY A 206 -6.06 7.47 11.28
N ASN A 207 -7.05 7.42 10.39
CA ASN A 207 -7.69 6.17 9.97
C ASN A 207 -6.96 5.46 8.84
N PHE A 208 -5.95 6.05 8.19
CA PHE A 208 -5.38 5.48 6.97
C PHE A 208 -4.82 4.05 7.12
N HIS A 209 -4.46 3.64 8.35
CA HIS A 209 -4.10 2.27 8.69
C HIS A 209 -5.22 1.23 8.46
N LYS A 210 -6.47 1.68 8.26
CA LYS A 210 -7.62 0.84 7.91
C LYS A 210 -7.65 0.48 6.42
N ASN A 211 -6.78 1.04 5.58
CA ASN A 211 -6.68 0.66 4.19
C ASN A 211 -5.79 -0.59 4.04
N ALA A 212 -6.28 -1.64 3.37
CA ALA A 212 -5.55 -2.90 3.26
C ALA A 212 -4.23 -2.74 2.48
N ASP A 213 -4.26 -1.99 1.37
CA ASP A 213 -3.06 -1.76 0.54
C ASP A 213 -1.96 -0.96 1.24
N THR A 214 -2.31 -0.14 2.23
CA THR A 214 -1.33 0.63 3.02
C THR A 214 -0.33 -0.29 3.73
N TRP A 215 -0.77 -1.48 4.15
CA TRP A 215 0.11 -2.47 4.77
C TRP A 215 1.07 -3.11 3.78
N PHE A 216 0.61 -3.43 2.58
CA PHE A 216 1.49 -3.87 1.50
C PHE A 216 2.55 -2.79 1.21
N VAL A 217 2.11 -1.54 1.01
CA VAL A 217 2.98 -0.40 0.71
C VAL A 217 4.00 -0.18 1.82
N PHE A 218 3.60 -0.31 3.09
CA PHE A 218 4.50 -0.17 4.24
C PHE A 218 5.63 -1.20 4.20
N GLY A 219 5.29 -2.48 4.01
CA GLY A 219 6.27 -3.55 3.95
C GLY A 219 7.26 -3.37 2.80
N TYR A 220 6.74 -3.01 1.62
CA TYR A 220 7.56 -2.74 0.45
C TYR A 220 8.49 -1.54 0.67
N HIS A 221 7.97 -0.44 1.22
CA HIS A 221 8.76 0.76 1.49
C HIS A 221 9.91 0.49 2.45
N LEU A 222 9.69 -0.32 3.49
CA LEU A 222 10.74 -0.69 4.44
C LEU A 222 11.81 -1.59 3.83
N GLU A 223 11.44 -2.53 2.95
CA GLU A 223 12.40 -3.43 2.30
C GLU A 223 13.23 -2.72 1.23
N TYR A 224 12.60 -1.88 0.41
CA TYR A 224 13.23 -1.31 -0.79
C TYR A 224 13.59 0.17 -0.68
N GLY A 225 13.17 0.86 0.39
CA GLY A 225 13.39 2.30 0.57
C GLY A 225 12.68 3.19 -0.46
N THR A 226 11.75 2.62 -1.24
CA THR A 226 10.97 3.29 -2.29
C THR A 226 9.53 2.78 -2.25
N PHE A 227 8.60 3.52 -2.83
CA PHE A 227 7.22 3.05 -2.98
C PHE A 227 7.11 1.99 -4.10
N PRO A 228 6.12 1.08 -4.05
CA PRO A 228 5.89 0.17 -5.15
C PRO A 228 5.67 0.92 -6.47
N PRO A 229 6.00 0.32 -7.64
CA PRO A 229 5.75 0.95 -8.93
C PRO A 229 4.29 1.39 -9.06
N HIS A 230 4.07 2.69 -9.28
CA HIS A 230 2.75 3.31 -9.40
C HIS A 230 2.41 3.54 -10.87
N ASN A 231 1.17 3.25 -11.29
CA ASN A 231 0.72 3.54 -12.65
C ASN A 231 -0.80 3.78 -12.69
N PRO A 232 -1.30 4.98 -13.02
CA PRO A 232 -0.61 6.20 -13.49
C PRO A 232 -0.06 7.08 -12.36
N PRO A 233 0.87 8.03 -12.63
CA PRO A 233 1.36 8.98 -11.61
C PRO A 233 0.23 9.85 -11.05
N PHE A 234 0.32 10.16 -9.75
CA PHE A 234 -0.56 11.08 -9.03
C PHE A 234 -0.88 12.36 -9.82
N LEU A 235 -2.17 12.62 -10.02
CA LEU A 235 -2.68 13.94 -10.38
C LEU A 235 -3.23 14.57 -9.10
N PRO A 236 -2.61 15.64 -8.55
CA PRO A 236 -3.14 16.33 -7.38
C PRO A 236 -4.61 16.68 -7.57
N SER A 237 -5.40 16.51 -6.51
CA SER A 237 -6.86 16.75 -6.46
C SER A 237 -7.29 18.15 -6.91
N THR A 238 -6.37 19.12 -6.99
CA THR A 238 -6.61 20.40 -7.67
C THR A 238 -6.86 20.27 -9.18
N ARG A 239 -6.76 19.07 -9.76
CA ARG A 239 -7.00 18.78 -11.19
C ARG A 239 -7.89 17.57 -11.48
N ARG A 240 -8.69 17.03 -10.54
CA ARG A 240 -10.02 16.58 -10.97
C ARG A 240 -10.78 17.87 -11.27
N LEU A 241 -10.54 18.44 -12.46
CA LEU A 241 -11.57 19.20 -13.14
C LEU A 241 -12.81 18.34 -12.94
N GLN A 242 -13.79 18.87 -12.22
CA GLN A 242 -15.15 18.41 -12.38
C GLN A 242 -15.29 18.28 -13.89
N PHE A 243 -15.41 17.05 -14.39
CA PHE A 243 -16.02 16.89 -15.69
C PHE A 243 -17.42 17.43 -15.42
N VAL A 244 -17.58 18.73 -15.64
CA VAL A 244 -18.88 19.35 -15.84
C VAL A 244 -19.47 18.47 -16.90
N ASP A 245 -20.50 17.73 -16.51
CA ASP A 245 -21.27 16.92 -17.41
C ASP A 245 -21.68 17.84 -18.56
N ILE A 246 -20.99 17.73 -19.70
CA ILE A 246 -21.15 18.66 -20.83
C ILE A 246 -22.59 18.55 -21.37
N ASP A 247 -23.27 17.46 -21.03
CA ASP A 247 -24.67 17.19 -21.36
C ASP A 247 -25.67 18.01 -20.51
N HIS A 248 -25.20 18.73 -19.48
CA HIS A 248 -26.01 19.61 -18.61
C HIS A 248 -25.61 21.10 -18.67
N ILE A 249 -24.89 21.53 -19.71
CA ILE A 249 -24.73 22.96 -19.98
C ILE A 249 -26.07 23.51 -20.49
N ASP A 250 -26.72 24.36 -19.70
CA ASP A 250 -27.88 25.12 -20.15
C ASP A 250 -27.44 26.16 -21.19
N TYR A 251 -27.53 25.80 -22.47
CA TYR A 251 -27.24 26.68 -23.60
C TYR A 251 -28.20 27.87 -23.74
N THR A 252 -29.16 28.03 -22.81
CA THR A 252 -30.08 29.17 -22.80
C THR A 252 -29.63 30.33 -21.90
N ASP A 253 -28.52 30.18 -21.15
CA ASP A 253 -27.92 31.29 -20.42
C ASP A 253 -27.20 32.26 -21.39
N PRO A 254 -27.72 33.49 -21.59
CA PRO A 254 -27.12 34.47 -22.50
C PRO A 254 -25.75 34.98 -22.04
N ASP A 255 -25.37 34.77 -20.77
CA ASP A 255 -24.08 35.21 -20.23
C ASP A 255 -22.93 34.24 -20.58
N LEU A 256 -23.22 32.98 -20.89
CA LEU A 256 -22.23 31.96 -21.30
C LEU A 256 -21.86 32.01 -22.80
N LEU A 257 -22.64 32.73 -23.62
CA LEU A 257 -22.42 32.87 -25.07
C LEU A 257 -21.37 33.91 -25.47
N THR A 258 -20.71 34.58 -24.51
CA THR A 258 -19.71 35.62 -24.80
C THR A 258 -18.27 35.13 -24.73
N PHE A 259 -18.01 33.88 -24.33
CA PHE A 259 -16.66 33.35 -24.24
C PHE A 259 -16.15 32.84 -25.59
N GLY A 260 -15.31 33.65 -26.25
CA GLY A 260 -14.61 33.24 -27.47
C GLY A 260 -13.59 32.12 -27.20
N PRO A 261 -13.17 31.33 -28.22
CA PRO A 261 -12.21 30.23 -28.07
C PRO A 261 -10.88 30.63 -27.42
N SER A 262 -10.51 31.91 -27.47
CA SER A 262 -9.30 32.47 -26.87
C SER A 262 -9.41 32.80 -25.37
N GLN A 263 -10.61 32.85 -24.80
CA GLN A 263 -10.80 33.15 -23.37
C GLN A 263 -10.77 31.90 -22.49
N TRP A 264 -11.00 30.72 -23.07
CA TRP A 264 -10.81 29.44 -22.38
C TRP A 264 -9.35 29.19 -21.96
N PHE A 265 -8.39 29.79 -22.65
CA PHE A 265 -6.97 29.68 -22.33
C PHE A 265 -6.48 30.73 -21.31
N ALA A 266 -7.30 31.72 -20.95
CA ALA A 266 -6.91 32.79 -20.02
C ALA A 266 -7.06 32.41 -18.53
N LEU A 267 -7.63 31.24 -18.23
CA LEU A 267 -7.79 30.73 -16.87
C LEU A 267 -6.63 29.81 -16.41
N ILE A 268 -5.56 29.69 -17.19
CA ILE A 268 -4.38 28.89 -16.81
C ILE A 268 -3.11 29.77 -16.93
N PRO A 269 -2.75 30.54 -15.88
CA PRO A 269 -1.65 31.51 -15.98
C PRO A 269 -0.23 30.89 -15.96
N ASP A 270 -0.05 29.64 -15.53
CA ASP A 270 1.29 29.10 -15.26
C ASP A 270 1.56 27.74 -15.94
N LEU A 271 1.71 27.75 -17.27
CA LEU A 271 2.35 26.66 -18.02
C LEU A 271 3.57 27.11 -18.82
N ALA A 272 4.28 28.13 -18.33
CA ALA A 272 5.59 28.51 -18.83
C ALA A 272 6.54 28.84 -17.68
N LYS A 273 7.04 27.80 -17.01
CA LYS A 273 8.33 27.74 -16.29
C LYS A 273 8.69 26.30 -15.98
#